data_AF-A0A940X693-F1
#
_entry.id   AF-A0A940X693-F1
#
_cell.length_a   1.000
_cell.length_b   1.000
_cell.length_c   1.000
_cell.angle_alpha   90.00
_cell.angle_beta   90.00
_cell.angle_gamma   90.00
#
_symmetry.space_group_name_H-M   'P 1'
#
loop_
_entity.id
_entity.type
_entity.pdbx_description
1 polymer ?
#
loop_
_entity_poly.entity_id
_entity_poly.type
_entity_poly.pdbx_seq_one_letter_code
_entity_poly.pdbx_strand_id
1 'polypeptide(L)' 'MKNIRLVPAPLALGGLTAAGTALAQQQGVTRTELQRHDLAIPGREAIQIRVDLDPRISFPLHSHPGEEII' A
#
# COMPACT_ATOMS: atom_id res chain seq x y z
N MET A 1 28.61 47.36 22.12
CA MET A 1 28.55 45.88 21.99
C MET A 1 27.14 45.52 21.54
N LYS A 2 26.97 44.99 20.32
CA LYS A 2 25.65 44.68 19.73
C LYS A 2 25.13 43.35 20.28
N ASN A 3 23.99 43.38 20.93
CA ASN A 3 23.26 42.25 21.49
C ASN A 3 22.37 41.61 20.41
N ILE A 4 22.81 40.45 19.90
CA ILE A 4 22.05 39.65 18.93
C ILE A 4 20.99 38.85 19.68
N ARG A 5 19.72 39.15 19.42
CA ARG A 5 18.56 38.39 19.90
C ARG A 5 18.30 37.24 18.91
N LEU A 6 18.35 36.00 19.39
CA LEU A 6 18.00 34.81 18.62
C LEU A 6 16.47 34.63 18.67
N VAL A 7 15.81 34.68 17.52
CA VAL A 7 14.39 34.32 17.38
C VAL A 7 14.33 32.87 16.90
N PRO A 8 13.63 31.94 17.58
CA PRO A 8 13.46 30.59 17.07
C PRO A 8 12.35 30.60 16.00
N ALA A 9 12.69 30.22 14.78
CA ALA A 9 11.70 29.93 13.73
C ALA A 9 11.08 28.55 14.01
N PRO A 10 9.74 28.39 13.98
CA PRO A 10 9.14 27.07 14.13
C PRO A 10 9.40 26.23 12.87
N LEU A 11 10.02 25.06 13.05
CA LEU A 11 10.07 24.01 12.03
C LEU A 11 8.64 23.51 11.78
N ALA A 12 8.07 23.83 10.63
CA ALA A 12 6.85 23.18 10.17
C ALA A 12 7.19 21.75 9.70
N LEU A 13 6.84 20.74 10.51
CA LEU A 13 6.85 19.34 10.11
C LEU A 13 5.63 19.07 9.22
N GLY A 14 5.76 19.33 7.92
CA GLY A 14 4.82 18.86 6.90
C GLY A 14 5.03 17.37 6.68
N GLY A 15 4.28 16.52 7.38
CA GLY A 15 4.29 15.08 7.16
C GLY A 15 3.62 14.75 5.83
N LEU A 16 4.41 14.50 4.80
CA LEU A 16 3.93 13.92 3.54
C LEU A 16 3.60 12.44 3.80
N THR A 17 2.35 12.11 4.10
CA THR A 17 1.90 10.71 4.11
C THR A 17 1.76 10.23 2.67
N ALA A 18 2.89 9.96 2.03
CA ALA A 18 2.95 9.13 0.85
C ALA A 18 2.61 7.69 1.28
N ALA A 19 1.31 7.39 1.41
CA ALA A 19 0.83 6.02 1.46
C ALA A 19 0.93 5.43 0.05
N GLY A 20 2.15 5.31 -0.46
CA GLY A 20 2.43 4.45 -1.60
C GLY A 20 2.30 3.02 -1.11
N THR A 21 1.31 2.29 -1.60
CA THR A 21 1.29 0.83 -1.50
C THR A 21 2.49 0.32 -2.28
N ALA A 22 3.62 0.16 -1.60
CA ALA A 22 4.76 -0.54 -2.14
C ALA A 22 4.36 -2.01 -2.30
N LEU A 23 3.74 -2.33 -3.44
CA LEU A 23 3.62 -3.71 -3.91
C LEU A 23 5.04 -4.16 -4.23
N ALA A 24 5.71 -4.77 -3.27
CA ALA A 24 6.91 -5.56 -3.54
C ALA A 24 6.47 -6.73 -4.44
N GLN A 25 6.47 -6.51 -5.75
CA GLN A 25 6.19 -7.57 -6.71
C GLN A 25 7.33 -8.57 -6.62
N GLN A 26 7.06 -9.71 -5.98
CA GLN A 26 7.97 -10.83 -5.94
C GLN A 26 8.26 -11.27 -7.38
N GLN A 27 9.55 -11.41 -7.75
CA GLN A 27 9.94 -11.90 -9.06
C GLN A 27 9.27 -13.25 -9.36
N GLY A 28 8.77 -13.42 -10.58
CA GLY A 28 8.05 -14.60 -11.02
C GLY A 28 6.63 -14.74 -10.44
N VAL A 29 6.07 -13.67 -9.86
CA VAL A 29 4.66 -13.58 -9.48
C VAL A 29 4.03 -12.39 -10.20
N THR A 30 3.08 -12.66 -11.09
CA THR A 30 2.31 -11.62 -11.77
C THR A 30 0.91 -11.53 -11.17
N ARG A 31 0.40 -10.31 -11.02
CA ARG A 31 -0.97 -10.05 -10.55
C ARG A 31 -1.69 -9.23 -11.59
N THR A 32 -2.83 -9.72 -12.03
CA THR A 32 -3.70 -9.02 -12.97
C THR A 32 -5.06 -8.82 -12.33
N GLU A 33 -5.43 -7.57 -12.09
CA GLU A 33 -6.78 -7.23 -11.66
C GLU A 33 -7.76 -7.52 -12.82
N LEU A 34 -8.80 -8.29 -12.53
CA LEU A 34 -9.83 -8.67 -13.49
C LEU A 34 -11.09 -7.83 -13.32
N GLN A 35 -11.46 -7.53 -12.07
CA GLN A 35 -12.65 -6.76 -11.72
C GLN A 35 -12.42 -5.97 -10.45
N ARG A 36 -13.03 -4.79 -10.37
CA ARG A 36 -13.14 -3.98 -9.16
C ARG A 36 -14.48 -3.24 -9.16
N HIS A 37 -15.21 -3.36 -8.07
CA HIS A 37 -16.45 -2.61 -7.87
C HIS A 37 -16.81 -2.53 -6.39
N ASP A 38 -17.57 -1.51 -6.03
CA ASP A 38 -18.16 -1.40 -4.69
C ASP A 38 -19.22 -2.48 -4.49
N LEU A 39 -19.25 -3.03 -3.28
CA LEU A 39 -20.35 -3.89 -2.85
C LEU A 39 -21.53 -3.05 -2.35
N ALA A 40 -22.69 -3.67 -2.22
CA ALA A 40 -23.88 -3.01 -1.66
C ALA A 40 -23.69 -2.56 -0.20
N ILE A 41 -22.66 -3.05 0.51
CA ILE A 41 -22.33 -2.65 1.88
C ILE A 41 -21.40 -1.43 1.83
N PRO A 42 -21.76 -0.30 2.46
CA PRO A 42 -20.93 0.90 2.46
C PRO A 42 -19.50 0.64 2.98
N GLY A 43 -18.52 1.17 2.26
CA GLY A 43 -17.10 1.04 2.63
C GLY A 43 -16.49 -0.34 2.37
N ARG A 44 -17.13 -1.18 1.56
CA ARG A 44 -16.63 -2.51 1.15
C ARG A 44 -16.52 -2.56 -0.37
N GLU A 45 -15.37 -2.99 -0.87
CA GLU A 45 -15.14 -3.23 -2.30
C GLU A 45 -14.85 -4.72 -2.54
N ALA A 46 -15.20 -5.20 -3.73
CA ALA A 46 -14.74 -6.47 -4.25
C ALA A 46 -13.68 -6.22 -5.32
N ILE A 47 -12.53 -6.89 -5.17
CA ILE A 47 -11.45 -6.90 -6.15
C ILE A 47 -11.18 -8.35 -6.53
N GLN A 48 -11.21 -8.65 -7.82
CA GLN A 48 -10.81 -9.94 -8.34
C GLN A 48 -9.42 -9.83 -8.97
N ILE A 49 -8.51 -10.70 -8.55
CA ILE A 49 -7.13 -10.72 -9.02
C ILE A 49 -6.80 -12.14 -9.51
N ARG A 50 -6.28 -12.24 -10.74
CA ARG A 50 -5.57 -13.44 -11.20
C ARG A 50 -4.12 -13.36 -10.73
N VAL A 51 -3.66 -14.43 -10.09
CA VAL A 51 -2.26 -14.58 -9.67
C VAL A 51 -1.61 -15.66 -10.53
N ASP A 52 -0.60 -15.28 -11.30
CA ASP A 52 0.22 -16.21 -12.07
C ASP A 52 1.56 -16.42 -11.36
N LEU A 53 1.96 -17.68 -11.21
CA LEU A 53 3.23 -18.10 -10.61
C LEU A 53 4.10 -18.75 -11.70
N ASP A 54 5.31 -18.23 -11.89
CA ASP A 54 6.29 -18.86 -12.78
C ASP A 54 6.66 -20.27 -12.26
N PRO A 55 7.16 -21.16 -13.15
CA PRO A 55 7.56 -22.50 -12.73
C PRO A 55 8.55 -22.48 -11.56
N ARG A 56 8.25 -23.26 -10.53
CA ARG A 56 9.04 -23.40 -9.29
C ARG A 56 9.04 -22.18 -8.36
N ILE A 57 8.19 -21.17 -8.60
CA ILE A 57 7.94 -20.11 -7.63
C ILE A 57 6.97 -20.61 -6.54
N SER A 58 7.31 -20.33 -5.28
CA SER A 58 6.46 -20.62 -4.13
C SER A 58 5.67 -19.38 -3.69
N PHE A 59 4.52 -19.63 -3.08
CA PHE A 59 3.67 -18.62 -2.47
C PHE A 59 3.62 -18.89 -0.96
N PRO A 60 4.51 -18.28 -0.16
CA PRO A 60 4.61 -18.58 1.26
C PRO A 60 3.39 -18.06 2.03
N LEU A 61 3.21 -18.55 3.26
CA LEU A 61 2.15 -18.11 4.15
C LEU A 61 2.25 -16.61 4.43
N HIS A 62 1.12 -15.92 4.27
CA HIS A 62 0.93 -14.49 4.57
C HIS A 62 -0.54 -14.24 4.92
N SER A 63 -0.90 -12.99 5.18
CA SER A 63 -2.26 -12.61 5.55
C SER A 63 -2.66 -11.28 4.90
N HIS A 64 -3.94 -11.14 4.60
CA HIS A 64 -4.54 -9.92 4.07
C HIS A 64 -5.58 -9.38 5.05
N PRO A 65 -5.78 -8.05 5.08
CA PRO A 65 -6.95 -7.46 5.71
C PRO A 65 -8.22 -7.79 4.89
N GLY A 66 -9.33 -8.05 5.56
CA GLY A 66 -10.59 -8.38 4.91
C GLY A 66 -10.78 -9.88 4.68
N GLU A 67 -11.55 -10.22 3.66
CA GLU A 67 -11.90 -11.60 3.29
C GLU A 67 -11.33 -11.92 1.90
N GLU A 68 -10.72 -13.09 1.76
CA GLU A 68 -10.16 -13.59 0.50
C GLU A 68 -10.83 -14.92 0.16
N ILE A 69 -11.16 -15.11 -1.11
CA ILE A 69 -11.73 -16.33 -1.68
C ILE A 69 -10.84 -16.74 -2.86
N ILE A 70 -10.32 -17.97 -2.84
CA ILE A 70 -9.34 -18.52 -3.81
C ILE A 70 -9.94 -19.70 -4.55
#